data_AF-A0A800FHB7-F1
#
_entry.id   AF-A0A800FHB7-F1
#
_cell.length_a   1.000
_cell.length_b   1.000
_cell.length_c   1.000
_cell.angle_alpha   90.00
_cell.angle_beta   90.00
_cell.angle_gamma   90.00
#
_symmetry.space_group_name_H-M   'P 1'
#
loop_
_entity.id
_entity.type
_entity.pdbx_description
1 polymer ?
#
loop_
_entity_poly.entity_id
_entity_poly.type
_entity_poly.pdbx_seq_one_letter_code
_entity_poly.pdbx_strand_id
1 'polypeptide(L)'
;MTKIPKDAVKCLDKGFVRLVDSMGGDDAIVQAARVSYGKGTSKVSQDRGLIRYLMRHRHTTPFEMVEFKFHCKMPIFVARQWVRHRTANINEYSLRYSEARDEFYYPESKHIQFQSTLNKQGRSGNVPKQLTDKVLKYFKEISERSFDMYKELNEAGLARELIRAILPVNLYTEWYWKNDLHNLLHFIGLRSDSHAQYEIRIYSDAMAKAVKKVAPFAWEAYQDYVVSGLRFSRIEQSLLEQRLPDRVIDDILEDVAYQITATLHNNKRREDADLFILYQKQGGSDSEDDFKLKWASGEIEIGNVRELREFKTKLKQLKK
;
A
#
# COMPACT_ATOMS: atom_id res chain seq x y z
N MET A 1 -14.64 10.69 -26.99
CA MET A 1 -14.02 10.13 -25.77
C MET A 1 -13.16 8.94 -26.15
N THR A 2 -11.90 8.94 -25.71
CA THR A 2 -11.01 7.80 -25.87
C THR A 2 -11.57 6.60 -25.09
N LYS A 3 -11.74 5.46 -25.76
CA LYS A 3 -12.29 4.25 -25.14
C LYS A 3 -11.31 3.74 -24.08
N ILE A 4 -11.80 3.52 -22.86
CA ILE A 4 -11.00 2.92 -21.79
C ILE A 4 -10.63 1.47 -22.22
N PRO A 5 -9.36 1.06 -22.13
CA PRO A 5 -8.96 -0.31 -22.44
C PRO A 5 -9.71 -1.33 -21.56
N LYS A 6 -10.05 -2.50 -22.13
CA LYS A 6 -10.87 -3.52 -21.43
C LYS A 6 -10.18 -4.11 -20.19
N ASP A 7 -8.85 -4.15 -20.22
CA ASP A 7 -7.96 -4.66 -19.17
C ASP A 7 -7.57 -3.57 -18.14
N ALA A 8 -8.09 -2.35 -18.28
CA ALA A 8 -7.78 -1.24 -17.38
C ALA A 8 -8.79 -1.13 -16.23
N VAL A 9 -8.31 -0.68 -15.07
CA VAL A 9 -9.15 -0.23 -13.97
C VAL A 9 -9.54 1.22 -14.22
N LYS A 10 -10.84 1.50 -14.36
CA LYS A 10 -11.36 2.86 -14.50
C LYS A 10 -11.06 3.68 -13.23
N CYS A 11 -10.59 4.91 -13.42
CA CYS A 11 -10.31 5.87 -12.36
C CYS A 11 -11.03 7.20 -12.66
N LEU A 12 -11.70 7.77 -11.67
CA LEU A 12 -12.49 9.01 -11.83
C LEU A 12 -13.52 8.88 -12.98
N ASP A 13 -13.82 9.98 -13.67
CA ASP A 13 -14.83 10.03 -14.73
C ASP A 13 -14.33 9.45 -16.07
N LYS A 14 -13.06 9.71 -16.44
CA LYS A 14 -12.46 9.34 -17.74
C LYS A 14 -11.05 8.73 -17.67
N GLY A 15 -10.45 8.69 -16.48
CA GLY A 15 -9.10 8.18 -16.26
C GLY A 15 -9.05 6.67 -16.13
N PHE A 16 -7.83 6.13 -16.10
CA PHE A 16 -7.59 4.71 -15.86
C PHE A 16 -6.16 4.41 -15.40
N VAL A 17 -6.00 3.22 -14.81
CA VAL A 17 -4.72 2.54 -14.64
C VAL A 17 -4.79 1.19 -15.36
N ARG A 18 -3.84 0.94 -16.25
CA ARG A 18 -3.68 -0.34 -16.95
C ARG A 18 -2.31 -0.91 -16.65
N LEU A 19 -2.25 -2.13 -16.12
CA LEU A 19 -1.00 -2.87 -16.02
C LEU A 19 -0.60 -3.31 -17.44
N VAL A 20 0.47 -2.73 -17.97
CA VAL A 20 0.97 -3.03 -19.32
C VAL A 20 1.82 -4.28 -19.27
N ASP A 21 2.66 -4.36 -18.24
CA ASP A 21 3.69 -5.38 -18.10
C ASP A 21 4.15 -5.47 -16.65
N SER A 22 4.64 -6.64 -16.26
CA SER A 22 5.27 -6.87 -14.97
C SER A 22 6.37 -7.91 -15.12
N MET A 23 7.50 -7.70 -14.44
CA MET A 23 8.61 -8.65 -14.42
C MET A 23 8.79 -9.18 -13.00
N GLY A 24 8.81 -10.50 -12.86
CA GLY A 24 8.93 -11.19 -11.58
C GLY A 24 7.63 -11.25 -10.78
N GLY A 25 7.78 -11.52 -9.49
CA GLY A 25 6.73 -11.74 -8.52
C GLY A 25 7.35 -12.15 -7.18
N ASP A 26 6.58 -12.81 -6.32
CA ASP A 26 7.09 -13.31 -5.04
C ASP A 26 8.30 -14.25 -5.20
N ASP A 27 8.33 -15.04 -6.28
CA ASP A 27 9.42 -15.94 -6.64
C ASP A 27 10.73 -15.20 -6.95
N ALA A 28 10.66 -14.09 -7.67
CA ALA A 28 11.81 -13.24 -7.99
C ALA A 28 12.42 -12.63 -6.71
N ILE A 29 11.59 -12.21 -5.76
CA ILE A 29 12.04 -11.69 -4.45
C ILE A 29 12.83 -12.79 -3.71
N VAL A 30 12.27 -13.99 -3.65
CA VAL A 30 12.87 -15.13 -2.96
C VAL A 30 14.17 -15.56 -3.63
N GLN A 31 14.17 -15.65 -4.96
CA GLN A 31 15.35 -15.99 -5.75
C GLN A 31 16.48 -14.99 -5.47
N ALA A 32 16.19 -13.69 -5.56
CA ALA A 32 17.15 -12.63 -5.31
C ALA A 32 17.72 -12.69 -3.87
N ALA A 33 16.86 -12.90 -2.88
CA ALA A 33 17.28 -13.02 -1.49
C ALA A 33 18.14 -14.27 -1.24
N ARG A 34 17.87 -15.40 -1.91
CA ARG A 34 18.59 -16.67 -1.73
C ARG A 34 19.95 -16.72 -2.41
N VAL A 35 20.23 -15.87 -3.40
CA VAL A 35 21.60 -15.74 -3.95
C VAL A 35 22.60 -15.45 -2.83
N SER A 36 22.18 -14.70 -1.80
CA SER A 36 22.98 -14.43 -0.61
C SER A 36 23.21 -15.64 0.31
N TYR A 37 22.43 -16.72 0.18
CA TYR A 37 22.44 -17.88 1.09
C TYR A 37 22.78 -19.23 0.43
N GLY A 38 22.95 -19.30 -0.91
CA GLY A 38 23.27 -20.53 -1.64
C GLY A 38 22.07 -21.48 -1.86
N LYS A 39 22.31 -22.62 -2.54
CA LYS A 39 21.28 -23.60 -2.94
C LYS A 39 20.64 -24.31 -1.73
N GLY A 40 19.51 -23.80 -1.24
CA GLY A 40 18.62 -24.49 -0.31
C GLY A 40 17.36 -25.01 -1.02
N THR A 41 16.78 -26.10 -0.51
CA THR A 41 15.52 -26.69 -1.01
C THR A 41 14.34 -25.72 -0.89
N SER A 42 13.56 -25.55 -1.96
CA SER A 42 12.39 -24.66 -2.03
C SER A 42 11.11 -25.36 -1.55
N LYS A 43 10.53 -24.89 -0.43
CA LYS A 43 9.11 -25.13 -0.10
C LYS A 43 8.36 -23.80 -0.09
N VAL A 44 7.16 -23.75 -0.65
CA VAL A 44 6.31 -22.53 -0.74
C VAL A 44 6.06 -21.88 0.64
N SER A 45 5.92 -22.68 1.70
CA SER A 45 5.79 -22.15 3.08
C SER A 45 7.05 -21.43 3.57
N GLN A 46 8.23 -21.82 3.09
CA GLN A 46 9.49 -21.14 3.37
C GLN A 46 9.62 -19.84 2.58
N ASP A 47 9.03 -19.77 1.39
CA ASP A 47 9.06 -18.59 0.51
C ASP A 47 8.25 -17.44 1.11
N ARG A 48 6.99 -17.68 1.50
CA ARG A 48 6.16 -16.69 2.21
C ARG A 48 6.83 -16.23 3.51
N GLY A 49 7.37 -17.18 4.29
CA GLY A 49 8.09 -16.88 5.54
C GLY A 49 9.32 -15.99 5.32
N LEU A 50 10.07 -16.22 4.23
CA LEU A 50 11.22 -15.40 3.86
C LEU A 50 10.79 -13.99 3.47
N ILE A 51 9.79 -13.83 2.60
CA ILE A 51 9.30 -12.50 2.17
C ILE A 51 8.83 -11.68 3.37
N ARG A 52 8.07 -12.30 4.28
CA ARG A 52 7.63 -11.67 5.53
C ARG A 52 8.81 -11.22 6.38
N TYR A 53 9.81 -12.09 6.54
CA TYR A 53 11.04 -11.75 7.26
C TYR A 53 11.75 -10.55 6.64
N LEU A 54 11.94 -10.53 5.31
CA LEU A 54 12.59 -9.43 4.59
C LEU A 54 11.84 -8.10 4.79
N MET A 55 10.51 -8.09 4.64
CA MET A 55 9.69 -6.90 4.82
C MET A 55 9.78 -6.35 6.25
N ARG A 56 9.63 -7.24 7.25
CA ARG A 56 9.69 -6.87 8.68
C ARG A 56 11.04 -6.27 9.07
N HIS A 57 12.12 -6.75 8.49
CA HIS A 57 13.49 -6.28 8.75
C HIS A 57 13.97 -5.20 7.77
N ARG A 58 13.09 -4.71 6.89
CA ARG A 58 13.40 -3.69 5.89
C ARG A 58 14.57 -4.07 4.97
N HIS A 59 14.68 -5.35 4.63
CA HIS A 59 15.56 -5.81 3.55
C HIS A 59 14.87 -5.55 2.21
N THR A 60 15.05 -4.34 1.67
CA THR A 60 14.27 -3.81 0.54
C THR A 60 14.78 -4.26 -0.82
N THR A 61 16.08 -4.48 -0.99
CA THR A 61 16.69 -4.76 -2.30
C THR A 61 16.13 -5.98 -3.04
N PRO A 62 15.71 -7.09 -2.39
CA PRO A 62 15.04 -8.18 -3.11
C PRO A 62 13.69 -7.79 -3.71
N PHE A 63 12.99 -6.82 -3.13
CA PHE A 63 11.72 -6.31 -3.67
C PHE A 63 11.95 -5.44 -4.91
N GLU A 64 13.13 -4.83 -5.07
CA GLU A 64 13.48 -4.04 -6.26
C GLU A 64 13.64 -4.89 -7.53
N MET A 65 13.73 -6.23 -7.39
CA MET A 65 13.80 -7.18 -8.51
C MET A 65 12.44 -7.47 -9.17
N VAL A 66 11.35 -6.93 -8.62
CA VAL A 66 10.02 -7.01 -9.22
C VAL A 66 9.66 -5.65 -9.81
N GLU A 67 9.31 -5.61 -11.09
CA GLU A 67 9.06 -4.37 -11.83
C GLU A 67 7.63 -4.32 -12.37
N PHE A 68 7.05 -3.12 -12.37
CA PHE A 68 5.71 -2.86 -12.91
C PHE A 68 5.78 -1.74 -13.92
N LYS A 69 5.10 -1.92 -15.06
CA LYS A 69 4.89 -0.88 -16.07
C LYS A 69 3.41 -0.63 -16.25
N PHE A 70 2.99 0.59 -16.00
CA PHE A 70 1.60 1.02 -16.12
C PHE A 70 1.42 2.01 -17.25
N HIS A 71 0.27 1.94 -17.91
CA HIS A 71 -0.26 2.99 -18.76
C HIS A 71 -1.40 3.65 -17.99
N CYS A 72 -1.25 4.94 -17.71
CA CYS A 72 -2.19 5.68 -16.92
C CYS A 72 -2.71 6.87 -17.69
N LYS A 73 -3.97 7.22 -17.43
CA LYS A 73 -4.62 8.43 -17.88
C LYS A 73 -5.19 9.17 -16.69
N MET A 74 -4.71 10.39 -16.44
CA MET A 74 -5.06 11.18 -15.25
C MET A 74 -5.13 12.67 -15.56
N PRO A 75 -5.77 13.49 -14.71
CA PRO A 75 -5.67 14.94 -14.81
C PRO A 75 -4.25 15.43 -14.52
N ILE A 76 -3.83 16.53 -15.17
CA ILE A 76 -2.48 17.12 -14.97
C ILE A 76 -2.21 17.43 -13.50
N PHE A 77 -3.18 17.93 -12.73
CA PHE A 77 -2.97 18.20 -11.30
C PHE A 77 -2.67 16.94 -10.47
N VAL A 78 -3.15 15.76 -10.90
CA VAL A 78 -2.80 14.46 -10.31
C VAL A 78 -1.41 14.04 -10.75
N ALA A 79 -1.09 14.15 -12.04
CA ALA A 79 0.24 13.84 -12.58
C ALA A 79 1.35 14.62 -11.87
N ARG A 80 1.12 15.91 -11.55
CA ARG A 80 2.06 16.77 -10.81
C ARG A 80 2.37 16.30 -9.39
N GLN A 81 1.44 15.61 -8.71
CA GLN A 81 1.69 15.00 -7.40
C GLN A 81 2.44 13.67 -7.55
N TRP A 82 2.13 12.95 -8.62
CA TRP A 82 2.67 11.64 -8.90
C TRP A 82 4.14 11.71 -9.36
N VAL A 83 4.52 12.67 -10.21
CA VAL A 83 5.90 12.87 -10.69
C VAL A 83 6.92 13.16 -9.59
N ARG A 84 6.47 13.48 -8.37
CA ARG A 84 7.33 13.67 -7.19
C ARG A 84 8.00 12.38 -6.71
N HIS A 85 7.53 11.23 -7.20
CA HIS A 85 8.11 9.90 -6.95
C HIS A 85 9.23 9.62 -7.96
N ARG A 86 10.42 10.11 -7.62
CA ARG A 86 11.59 10.26 -8.53
C ARG A 86 12.28 8.96 -8.93
N THR A 87 11.99 7.85 -8.26
CA THR A 87 12.61 6.54 -8.54
C THR A 87 11.99 5.85 -9.76
N ALA A 88 10.84 6.34 -10.25
CA ALA A 88 10.18 5.80 -11.42
C ALA A 88 10.73 6.36 -12.74
N ASN A 89 10.56 5.59 -13.81
CA ASN A 89 10.74 6.04 -15.19
C ASN A 89 9.40 6.46 -15.80
N ILE A 90 9.36 7.61 -16.46
CA ILE A 90 8.12 8.23 -16.93
C ILE A 90 8.29 8.66 -18.39
N ASN A 91 7.28 8.36 -19.21
CA ASN A 91 7.15 8.95 -20.55
C ASN A 91 5.71 9.45 -20.75
N GLU A 92 5.54 10.77 -20.86
CA GLU A 92 4.25 11.45 -20.88
C GLU A 92 3.88 11.93 -22.28
N TYR A 93 2.59 11.93 -22.59
CA TYR A 93 2.01 12.54 -23.78
C TYR A 93 2.35 14.04 -23.84
N SER A 94 3.11 14.44 -24.85
CA SER A 94 3.59 15.81 -24.97
C SER A 94 2.66 16.68 -25.81
N LEU A 95 2.07 17.68 -25.15
CA LEU A 95 1.34 18.78 -25.80
C LEU A 95 2.26 19.77 -26.56
N ARG A 96 3.57 19.48 -26.70
CA ARG A 96 4.48 20.21 -27.60
C ARG A 96 4.35 19.71 -29.02
N TYR A 97 4.27 18.40 -29.15
CA TYR A 97 4.28 17.71 -30.44
C TYR A 97 2.86 17.36 -30.88
N SER A 98 1.98 17.06 -29.93
CA SER A 98 0.64 16.55 -30.19
C SER A 98 -0.44 17.56 -29.78
N GLU A 99 -1.62 17.42 -30.37
CA GLU A 99 -2.78 18.24 -30.02
C GLU A 99 -3.38 17.82 -28.68
N ALA A 100 -3.91 18.80 -27.95
CA ALA A 100 -4.68 18.53 -26.75
C ALA A 100 -5.98 17.82 -27.12
N ARG A 101 -6.38 16.86 -26.28
CA ARG A 101 -7.65 16.17 -26.43
C ARG A 101 -8.69 16.87 -25.57
N ASP A 102 -9.92 16.99 -26.07
CA ASP A 102 -11.05 17.53 -25.31
C ASP A 102 -11.52 16.55 -24.23
N GLU A 103 -10.68 16.36 -23.22
CA GLU A 103 -10.89 15.40 -22.15
C GLU A 103 -10.47 16.04 -20.83
N PHE A 104 -11.45 16.56 -20.10
CA PHE A 104 -11.27 17.20 -18.80
C PHE A 104 -11.87 16.38 -17.67
N TYR A 105 -11.32 16.49 -16.47
CA TYR A 105 -11.90 15.94 -15.26
C TYR A 105 -13.04 16.80 -14.75
N TYR A 106 -14.17 16.14 -14.50
CA TYR A 106 -15.30 16.69 -13.76
C TYR A 106 -15.53 15.86 -12.48
N PRO A 107 -15.50 16.49 -11.30
CA PRO A 107 -15.73 15.78 -10.04
C PRO A 107 -17.18 15.30 -9.92
N GLU A 108 -17.41 14.17 -9.26
CA GLU A 108 -18.76 13.80 -8.84
C GLU A 108 -19.23 14.72 -7.71
N SER A 109 -20.52 15.08 -7.67
CA SER A 109 -21.09 15.99 -6.65
C SER A 109 -20.77 15.55 -5.22
N LYS A 110 -20.80 14.23 -4.93
CA LYS A 110 -20.46 13.64 -3.62
C LYS A 110 -19.02 13.88 -3.15
N HIS A 111 -18.15 14.29 -4.08
CA HIS A 111 -16.73 14.56 -3.84
C HIS A 111 -16.43 16.07 -3.71
N ILE A 112 -17.45 16.92 -3.86
CA ILE A 112 -17.35 18.35 -3.59
C ILE A 112 -17.70 18.56 -2.11
N GLN A 113 -16.68 18.84 -1.30
CA GLN A 113 -16.78 18.96 0.15
C GLN A 113 -16.02 20.21 0.61
N PHE A 114 -16.28 20.68 1.84
CA PHE A 114 -15.52 21.79 2.40
C PHE A 114 -14.08 21.37 2.71
N GLN A 115 -13.20 22.35 2.90
CA GLN A 115 -11.84 22.11 3.38
C GLN A 115 -11.88 21.47 4.76
N SER A 116 -11.09 20.40 4.96
CA SER A 116 -11.00 19.78 6.29
C SER A 116 -10.19 20.67 7.24
N THR A 117 -10.69 20.81 8.48
CA THR A 117 -10.04 21.54 9.58
C THR A 117 -8.88 20.77 10.20
N LEU A 118 -8.98 19.43 10.20
CA LEU A 118 -7.95 18.52 10.72
C LEU A 118 -6.89 18.22 9.66
N ASN A 119 -7.32 17.92 8.44
CA ASN A 119 -6.43 17.63 7.33
C ASN A 119 -6.46 18.79 6.32
N LYS A 120 -5.47 19.68 6.39
CA LYS A 120 -5.35 20.82 5.46
C LYS A 120 -5.14 20.41 3.99
N GLN A 121 -4.88 19.14 3.69
CA GLN A 121 -4.79 18.59 2.32
C GLN A 121 -6.07 17.86 1.88
N GLY A 122 -7.03 17.70 2.79
CA GLY A 122 -8.23 16.92 2.59
C GLY A 122 -9.50 17.75 2.61
N ARG A 123 -10.60 17.06 2.38
CA ARG A 123 -11.94 17.63 2.30
C ARG A 123 -12.87 16.88 3.26
N SER A 124 -13.85 17.58 3.83
CA SER A 124 -14.79 17.03 4.80
C SER A 124 -16.12 17.80 4.82
N GLY A 125 -17.16 17.15 5.31
CA GLY A 125 -18.49 17.75 5.45
C GLY A 125 -19.28 17.79 4.14
N ASN A 126 -20.54 18.21 4.25
CA ASN A 126 -21.47 18.30 3.12
C ASN A 126 -21.55 19.74 2.63
N VAL A 127 -21.58 19.92 1.31
CA VAL A 127 -21.73 21.23 0.67
C VAL A 127 -23.17 21.35 0.14
N PRO A 128 -23.85 22.50 0.35
CA PRO A 128 -25.17 22.74 -0.21
C PRO A 128 -25.20 22.55 -1.73
N LYS A 129 -26.29 21.96 -2.24
CA LYS A 129 -26.44 21.65 -3.67
C LYS A 129 -26.17 22.85 -4.59
N GLN A 130 -26.66 24.03 -4.20
CA GLN A 130 -26.44 25.27 -4.96
C GLN A 130 -24.94 25.57 -5.19
N LEU A 131 -24.09 25.30 -4.19
CA LEU A 131 -22.65 25.51 -4.29
C LEU A 131 -21.98 24.38 -5.08
N THR A 132 -22.39 23.12 -4.90
CA THR A 132 -21.87 22.02 -5.72
C THR A 132 -22.18 22.21 -7.21
N ASP A 133 -23.41 22.65 -7.52
CA ASP A 133 -23.85 22.93 -8.88
C ASP A 133 -23.05 24.09 -9.49
N LYS A 134 -22.74 25.12 -8.68
CA LYS A 134 -21.87 26.23 -9.09
C LYS A 134 -20.45 25.77 -9.41
N VAL A 135 -19.86 24.89 -8.59
CA VAL A 135 -18.54 24.29 -8.85
C VAL A 135 -18.55 23.51 -10.16
N LEU A 136 -19.53 22.63 -10.36
CA LEU A 136 -19.67 21.84 -11.58
C LEU A 136 -19.83 22.72 -12.83
N LYS A 137 -20.65 23.78 -12.73
CA LYS A 137 -20.82 24.77 -13.80
C LYS A 137 -19.48 25.41 -14.17
N TYR A 138 -18.70 25.89 -13.20
CA TYR A 138 -17.42 26.54 -13.48
C TYR A 138 -16.36 25.60 -14.02
N PHE A 139 -16.30 24.35 -13.53
CA PHE A 139 -15.43 23.33 -14.13
C PHE A 139 -15.75 23.11 -15.60
N LYS A 140 -17.04 23.03 -15.95
CA LYS A 140 -17.50 22.87 -17.33
C LYS A 140 -17.17 24.10 -18.19
N GLU A 141 -17.58 25.28 -17.73
CA GLU A 141 -17.40 26.56 -18.42
C GLU A 141 -15.92 26.85 -18.75
N ILE A 142 -15.01 26.68 -17.77
CA ILE A 142 -13.58 26.93 -18.01
C ILE A 142 -12.97 25.90 -18.97
N SER A 143 -13.38 24.64 -18.87
CA SER A 143 -12.86 23.57 -19.72
C SER A 143 -13.28 23.78 -21.17
N GLU A 144 -14.57 24.05 -21.43
CA GLU A 144 -15.09 24.29 -22.78
C GLU A 144 -14.48 25.55 -23.40
N ARG A 145 -14.52 26.69 -22.68
CA ARG A 145 -14.00 27.96 -23.20
C ARG A 145 -12.51 27.92 -23.47
N SER A 146 -11.72 27.34 -22.57
CA SER A 146 -10.26 27.25 -22.76
C SER A 146 -9.89 26.32 -23.92
N PHE A 147 -10.68 25.26 -24.15
CA PHE A 147 -10.47 24.36 -25.27
C PHE A 147 -10.85 25.00 -26.61
N ASP A 148 -11.96 25.74 -26.68
CA ASP A 148 -12.35 26.50 -27.87
C ASP A 148 -11.28 27.53 -28.27
N MET A 149 -10.78 28.30 -27.28
CA MET A 149 -9.67 29.24 -27.50
C MET A 149 -8.41 28.51 -27.97
N TYR A 150 -8.09 27.35 -27.38
CA TYR A 150 -6.93 26.56 -27.79
C TYR A 150 -7.06 26.08 -29.25
N LYS A 151 -8.25 25.60 -29.61
CA LYS A 151 -8.57 25.11 -30.94
C LYS A 151 -8.44 26.23 -31.98
N GLU A 152 -9.03 27.39 -31.74
CA GLU A 152 -8.91 28.57 -32.60
C GLU A 152 -7.44 28.94 -32.86
N LEU A 153 -6.63 29.03 -31.79
CA LEU A 153 -5.21 29.36 -31.89
C LEU A 153 -4.38 28.26 -32.59
N ASN A 154 -4.73 26.98 -32.39
CA ASN A 154 -4.09 25.86 -33.07
C ASN A 154 -4.43 25.83 -34.57
N GLU A 155 -5.68 26.11 -34.94
CA GLU A 155 -6.14 26.24 -36.33
C GLU A 155 -5.48 27.43 -37.03
N ALA A 156 -5.19 28.51 -36.30
CA ALA A 156 -4.40 29.65 -36.78
C ALA A 156 -2.90 29.34 -36.95
N GLY A 157 -2.45 28.12 -36.63
CA GLY A 157 -1.06 27.67 -36.83
C GLY A 157 -0.07 28.16 -35.78
N LEU A 158 -0.55 28.67 -34.64
CA LEU A 158 0.33 29.12 -33.56
C LEU A 158 1.05 27.94 -32.88
N ALA A 159 2.24 28.21 -32.35
CA ALA A 159 3.08 27.19 -31.74
C ALA A 159 2.36 26.51 -30.56
N ARG A 160 2.08 25.21 -30.72
CA ARG A 160 1.43 24.35 -29.71
C ARG A 160 2.06 24.45 -28.34
N GLU A 161 3.38 24.67 -28.29
CA GLU A 161 4.08 24.74 -27.02
C GLU A 161 3.78 25.94 -26.14
N LEU A 162 3.38 27.05 -26.77
CA LEU A 162 2.94 28.25 -26.09
C LEU A 162 1.45 28.18 -25.80
N ILE A 163 0.63 27.91 -26.82
CA ILE A 163 -0.83 28.06 -26.71
C ILE A 163 -1.47 27.08 -25.72
N ARG A 164 -0.88 25.90 -25.50
CA ARG A 164 -1.38 24.95 -24.49
C ARG A 164 -1.41 25.51 -23.07
N ALA A 165 -0.66 26.58 -22.79
CA ALA A 165 -0.56 27.17 -21.46
C ALA A 165 -1.88 27.78 -20.96
N ILE A 166 -2.83 28.03 -21.87
CA ILE A 166 -4.18 28.48 -21.51
C ILE A 166 -5.08 27.35 -20.97
N LEU A 167 -4.68 26.08 -21.21
CA LEU A 167 -5.48 24.92 -20.81
C LEU A 167 -5.38 24.69 -19.29
N PRO A 168 -6.51 24.45 -18.61
CA PRO A 168 -6.52 24.24 -17.17
C PRO A 168 -5.92 22.89 -16.76
N VAL A 169 -5.44 22.81 -15.52
CA VAL A 169 -4.78 21.62 -14.97
C VAL A 169 -5.70 20.42 -14.75
N ASN A 170 -7.02 20.55 -14.94
CA ASN A 170 -7.97 19.42 -14.94
C ASN A 170 -8.05 18.70 -16.30
N LEU A 171 -7.32 19.16 -17.32
CA LEU A 171 -7.11 18.44 -18.57
C LEU A 171 -6.45 17.08 -18.30
N TYR A 172 -6.90 16.03 -18.99
CA TYR A 172 -6.28 14.71 -18.92
C TYR A 172 -4.98 14.65 -19.72
N THR A 173 -3.99 13.99 -19.13
CA THR A 173 -2.76 13.54 -19.76
C THR A 173 -2.67 12.02 -19.69
N GLU A 174 -1.75 11.44 -20.44
CA GLU A 174 -1.45 10.01 -20.41
C GLU A 174 0.05 9.78 -20.31
N TRP A 175 0.44 8.73 -19.60
CA TRP A 175 1.85 8.34 -19.56
C TRP A 175 2.05 6.83 -19.46
N TYR A 176 3.27 6.41 -19.77
CA TYR A 176 3.82 5.19 -19.23
C TYR A 176 4.62 5.51 -17.99
N TRP A 177 4.40 4.73 -16.93
CA TRP A 177 5.08 4.85 -15.65
C TRP A 177 5.60 3.47 -15.24
N LYS A 178 6.92 3.34 -15.10
CA LYS A 178 7.59 2.09 -14.72
C LYS A 178 8.29 2.28 -13.38
N ASN A 179 8.13 1.34 -12.45
CA ASN A 179 8.79 1.38 -11.16
C ASN A 179 8.91 -0.02 -10.56
N ASP A 180 9.90 -0.22 -9.69
CA ASP A 180 10.04 -1.46 -8.94
C ASP A 180 9.04 -1.55 -7.78
N LEU A 181 8.86 -2.76 -7.24
CA LEU A 181 7.88 -3.05 -6.20
C LEU A 181 8.19 -2.31 -4.89
N HIS A 182 9.45 -2.17 -4.48
CA HIS A 182 9.78 -1.45 -3.24
C HIS A 182 9.29 0.00 -3.32
N ASN A 183 9.63 0.68 -4.43
CA ASN A 183 9.24 2.07 -4.66
C ASN A 183 7.75 2.22 -4.96
N LEU A 184 7.12 1.25 -5.61
CA LEU A 184 5.67 1.23 -5.81
C LEU A 184 4.91 1.04 -4.49
N LEU A 185 5.38 0.18 -3.59
CA LEU A 185 4.80 0.06 -2.24
C LEU A 185 4.94 1.37 -1.46
N HIS A 186 6.08 2.06 -1.57
CA HIS A 186 6.24 3.39 -1.00
C HIS A 186 5.25 4.41 -1.59
N PHE A 187 5.07 4.41 -2.91
CA PHE A 187 4.05 5.23 -3.58
C PHE A 187 2.65 4.93 -3.02
N ILE A 188 2.27 3.66 -2.94
CA ILE A 188 0.96 3.24 -2.44
C ILE A 188 0.77 3.68 -0.99
N GLY A 189 1.77 3.51 -0.13
CA GLY A 189 1.70 3.94 1.27
C GLY A 189 1.44 5.43 1.43
N LEU A 190 2.08 6.27 0.62
CA LEU A 190 1.88 7.72 0.68
C LEU A 190 0.62 8.20 -0.04
N ARG A 191 0.15 7.47 -1.04
CA ARG A 191 -0.92 7.93 -1.94
C ARG A 191 -2.26 7.25 -1.71
N SER A 192 -2.33 6.12 -1.02
CA SER A 192 -3.58 5.56 -0.51
C SER A 192 -3.95 6.10 0.87
N ASP A 193 -3.06 6.87 1.51
CA ASP A 193 -3.31 7.49 2.80
C ASP A 193 -4.49 8.48 2.76
N SER A 194 -5.26 8.54 3.85
CA SER A 194 -6.42 9.43 3.94
C SER A 194 -6.06 10.92 3.84
N HIS A 195 -4.81 11.29 4.12
CA HIS A 195 -4.27 12.64 3.96
C HIS A 195 -4.01 13.03 2.52
N ALA A 196 -3.77 12.06 1.64
CA ALA A 196 -3.58 12.33 0.22
C ALA A 196 -4.89 12.81 -0.43
N GLN A 197 -4.76 13.68 -1.42
CA GLN A 197 -5.89 14.16 -2.20
C GLN A 197 -6.64 12.96 -2.81
N TYR A 198 -7.98 12.95 -2.67
CA TYR A 198 -8.82 11.84 -3.10
C TYR A 198 -8.49 11.34 -4.51
N GLU A 199 -8.30 12.26 -5.47
CA GLU A 199 -8.10 11.90 -6.86
C GLU A 199 -6.86 11.02 -7.06
N ILE A 200 -5.71 11.30 -6.41
CA ILE A 200 -4.53 10.43 -6.53
C ILE A 200 -4.70 9.10 -5.78
N ARG A 201 -5.51 9.05 -4.71
CA ARG A 201 -5.82 7.81 -3.99
C ARG A 201 -6.49 6.79 -4.90
N ILE A 202 -7.42 7.23 -5.75
CA ILE A 202 -8.11 6.35 -6.70
C ILE A 202 -7.14 5.65 -7.66
N TYR A 203 -6.07 6.33 -8.09
CA TYR A 203 -5.03 5.72 -8.92
C TYR A 203 -4.14 4.78 -8.10
N SER A 204 -3.75 5.18 -6.89
CA SER A 204 -2.98 4.36 -5.95
C SER A 204 -3.67 3.04 -5.63
N ASP A 205 -4.95 3.09 -5.30
CA ASP A 205 -5.77 1.92 -4.97
C ASP A 205 -5.97 1.00 -6.20
N ALA A 206 -6.04 1.58 -7.40
CA ALA A 206 -6.06 0.79 -8.64
C ALA A 206 -4.74 0.05 -8.86
N MET A 207 -3.59 0.67 -8.55
CA MET A 207 -2.28 0.03 -8.63
C MET A 207 -2.08 -1.05 -7.57
N ALA A 208 -2.58 -0.84 -6.35
CA ALA A 208 -2.56 -1.84 -5.29
C ALA A 208 -3.22 -3.16 -5.71
N LYS A 209 -4.28 -3.12 -6.53
CA LYS A 209 -4.92 -4.32 -7.09
C LYS A 209 -3.96 -5.11 -8.00
N ALA A 210 -3.15 -4.42 -8.80
CA ALA A 210 -2.14 -5.06 -9.64
C ALA A 210 -1.02 -5.68 -8.79
N VAL A 211 -0.53 -4.96 -7.78
CA VAL A 211 0.48 -5.48 -6.84
C VAL A 211 -0.01 -6.74 -6.13
N LYS A 212 -1.22 -6.71 -5.58
CA LYS A 212 -1.84 -7.87 -4.91
C LYS A 212 -1.94 -9.09 -5.82
N LYS A 213 -2.12 -8.88 -7.13
CA LYS A 213 -2.20 -9.97 -8.13
C LYS A 213 -0.82 -10.53 -8.49
N VAL A 214 0.18 -9.68 -8.65
CA VAL A 214 1.52 -10.06 -9.13
C VAL A 214 2.40 -10.61 -8.00
N ALA A 215 2.34 -10.01 -6.80
CA ALA A 215 3.15 -10.38 -5.65
C ALA A 215 2.28 -10.45 -4.37
N PRO A 216 1.37 -11.44 -4.27
CA PRO A 216 0.41 -11.55 -3.17
C PRO A 216 1.07 -11.68 -1.78
N PHE A 217 2.19 -12.41 -1.64
CA PHE A 217 2.86 -12.55 -0.34
C PHE A 217 3.59 -11.28 0.07
N ALA A 218 4.22 -10.58 -0.88
CA ALA A 218 4.78 -9.27 -0.64
C ALA A 218 3.71 -8.24 -0.25
N TRP A 219 2.55 -8.26 -0.94
CA TRP A 219 1.42 -7.40 -0.60
C TRP A 219 0.88 -7.69 0.80
N GLU A 220 0.69 -8.96 1.16
CA GLU A 220 0.27 -9.36 2.51
C GLU A 220 1.27 -8.89 3.57
N ALA A 221 2.56 -9.14 3.37
CA ALA A 221 3.60 -8.68 4.30
C ALA A 221 3.63 -7.14 4.42
N TYR A 222 3.43 -6.42 3.32
CA TYR A 222 3.35 -4.97 3.33
C TYR A 222 2.16 -4.46 4.17
N GLN A 223 0.98 -5.07 4.01
CA GLN A 223 -0.20 -4.73 4.81
C GLN A 223 0.08 -4.95 6.30
N ASP A 224 0.58 -6.12 6.67
CA ASP A 224 0.79 -6.47 8.08
C ASP A 224 1.84 -5.60 8.77
N TYR A 225 3.00 -5.38 8.12
CA TYR A 225 4.15 -4.76 8.79
C TYR A 225 4.31 -3.27 8.55
N VAL A 226 3.81 -2.76 7.43
CA VAL A 226 4.02 -1.36 7.02
C VAL A 226 2.74 -0.54 7.17
N VAL A 227 1.59 -1.08 6.78
CA VAL A 227 0.31 -0.36 6.85
C VAL A 227 -0.36 -0.51 8.21
N SER A 228 -0.53 -1.75 8.68
CA SER A 228 -1.19 -2.07 9.96
C SER A 228 -0.22 -2.13 11.14
N GLY A 229 1.09 -2.18 10.89
CA GLY A 229 2.11 -2.21 11.92
C GLY A 229 2.28 -0.87 12.64
N LEU A 230 2.48 -0.91 13.96
CA LEU A 230 2.77 0.28 14.76
C LEU A 230 4.27 0.56 14.83
N ARG A 231 4.65 1.82 14.64
CA ARG A 231 6.01 2.32 14.88
C ARG A 231 5.96 3.31 16.03
N PHE A 232 6.66 3.00 17.10
CA PHE A 232 6.83 3.91 18.23
C PHE A 232 8.10 4.73 18.07
N SER A 233 8.00 6.03 18.29
CA SER A 233 9.13 6.89 18.57
C SER A 233 9.78 6.52 19.90
N ARG A 234 11.00 7.00 20.13
CA ARG A 234 11.71 6.80 21.40
C ARG A 234 10.88 7.26 22.62
N ILE A 235 10.11 8.34 22.47
CA ILE A 235 9.30 8.91 23.55
C ILE A 235 8.11 8.00 23.88
N GLU A 236 7.39 7.55 22.85
CA GLU A 236 6.27 6.61 23.02
C GLU A 236 6.74 5.28 23.61
N GLN A 237 7.89 4.77 23.16
CA GLN A 237 8.49 3.54 23.69
C GLN A 237 8.84 3.69 25.18
N SER A 238 9.48 4.80 25.57
CA SER A 238 9.83 5.07 26.98
C SER A 238 8.60 5.12 27.88
N LEU A 239 7.49 5.70 27.42
CA LEU A 239 6.24 5.72 28.18
C LEU A 239 5.66 4.32 28.38
N LEU A 240 5.73 3.45 27.37
CA LEU A 240 5.32 2.06 27.48
C LEU A 240 6.21 1.32 28.48
N GLU A 241 7.53 1.38 28.33
CA GLU A 241 8.51 0.75 29.24
C GLU A 241 8.32 1.19 30.69
N GLN A 242 8.00 2.47 30.92
CA GLN A 242 7.84 2.98 32.28
C GLN A 242 6.53 2.55 32.94
N ARG A 243 5.45 2.40 32.16
CA ARG A 243 4.09 2.26 32.69
C ARG A 243 3.47 0.88 32.51
N LEU A 244 4.05 0.02 31.67
CA LEU A 244 3.55 -1.34 31.47
C LEU A 244 3.96 -2.20 32.68
N PRO A 245 3.01 -2.73 33.47
CA PRO A 245 3.35 -3.55 34.64
C PRO A 245 3.94 -4.90 34.22
N ASP A 246 4.94 -5.40 34.96
CA ASP A 246 5.59 -6.69 34.66
C ASP A 246 4.59 -7.85 34.61
N ARG A 247 3.56 -7.84 35.46
CA ARG A 247 2.48 -8.84 35.44
C ARG A 247 1.79 -8.93 34.08
N VAL A 248 1.48 -7.78 33.47
CA VAL A 248 0.84 -7.75 32.14
C VAL A 248 1.79 -8.29 31.07
N ILE A 249 3.08 -7.98 31.19
CA ILE A 249 4.09 -8.55 30.29
C ILE A 249 4.14 -10.07 30.43
N ASP A 250 4.12 -10.58 31.67
CA ASP A 250 4.13 -12.02 31.94
C ASP A 250 2.89 -12.72 31.39
N ASP A 251 1.69 -12.16 31.60
CA ASP A 251 0.45 -12.69 31.04
C ASP A 251 0.53 -12.79 29.49
N ILE A 252 1.08 -11.78 28.81
CA ILE A 252 1.27 -11.81 27.35
C ILE A 252 2.35 -12.82 26.95
N LEU A 253 3.46 -12.91 27.69
CA LEU A 253 4.53 -13.88 27.43
C LEU A 253 4.04 -15.32 27.55
N GLU A 254 3.06 -15.54 28.41
CA GLU A 254 2.37 -16.80 28.65
C GLU A 254 1.49 -17.16 27.45
N ASP A 255 0.61 -16.26 27.02
CA ASP A 255 -0.20 -16.42 25.81
C ASP A 255 0.66 -16.71 24.57
N VAL A 256 1.78 -16.01 24.41
CA VAL A 256 2.73 -16.24 23.32
C VAL A 256 3.33 -17.65 23.40
N ALA A 257 3.59 -18.19 24.60
CA ALA A 257 4.08 -19.56 24.76
C ALA A 257 3.03 -20.59 24.33
N TYR A 258 1.76 -20.39 24.69
CA TYR A 258 0.64 -21.20 24.20
C TYR A 258 0.54 -21.17 22.68
N GLN A 259 0.51 -19.98 22.08
CA GLN A 259 0.37 -19.82 20.62
C GLN A 259 1.53 -20.48 19.85
N ILE A 260 2.77 -20.34 20.31
CA ILE A 260 3.92 -21.01 19.68
C ILE A 260 3.76 -22.53 19.80
N THR A 261 3.33 -23.03 20.94
CA THR A 261 3.12 -24.47 21.18
C THR A 261 2.03 -25.03 20.27
N ALA A 262 0.86 -24.38 20.20
CA ALA A 262 -0.24 -24.71 19.30
C ALA A 262 0.21 -24.70 17.84
N THR A 263 0.94 -23.67 17.42
CA THR A 263 1.45 -23.58 16.06
C THR A 263 2.43 -24.70 15.72
N LEU A 264 3.36 -25.03 16.63
CA LEU A 264 4.33 -26.09 16.44
C LEU A 264 3.67 -27.48 16.38
N HIS A 265 2.65 -27.71 17.21
CA HIS A 265 1.85 -28.93 17.17
C HIS A 265 1.03 -29.04 15.88
N ASN A 266 0.41 -27.94 15.42
CA ASN A 266 -0.31 -27.91 14.15
C ASN A 266 0.61 -28.21 12.96
N ASN A 267 1.83 -27.68 12.96
CA ASN A 267 2.82 -27.93 11.90
C ASN A 267 3.37 -29.37 11.91
N LYS A 268 3.54 -29.95 13.10
CA LYS A 268 3.96 -31.34 13.29
C LYS A 268 3.30 -31.86 14.55
N ARG A 269 2.28 -32.70 14.37
CA ARG A 269 1.48 -33.29 15.45
C ARG A 269 2.38 -34.02 16.45
N ARG A 270 2.05 -33.89 17.72
CA ARG A 270 2.77 -34.46 18.87
C ARG A 270 1.77 -35.15 19.79
N GLU A 271 2.27 -36.08 20.60
CA GLU A 271 1.47 -36.70 21.64
C GLU A 271 1.13 -35.70 22.76
N ASP A 272 0.00 -35.91 23.43
CA ASP A 272 -0.48 -34.98 24.46
C ASP A 272 0.50 -34.86 25.63
N ALA A 273 1.20 -35.95 25.97
CA ALA A 273 2.24 -35.95 27.00
C ALA A 273 3.44 -35.03 26.66
N ASP A 274 3.71 -34.77 25.38
CA ASP A 274 4.81 -33.91 24.94
C ASP A 274 4.44 -32.43 24.83
N LEU A 275 3.13 -32.11 24.89
CA LEU A 275 2.63 -30.74 24.71
C LEU A 275 3.02 -29.82 25.85
N PHE A 276 2.86 -30.27 27.10
CA PHE A 276 3.25 -29.49 28.26
C PHE A 276 4.76 -29.23 28.29
N ILE A 277 5.57 -30.25 27.98
CA ILE A 277 7.03 -30.12 27.86
C ILE A 277 7.41 -29.13 26.76
N LEU A 278 6.71 -29.16 25.61
CA LEU A 278 6.94 -28.20 24.53
C LEU A 278 6.63 -26.77 24.97
N TYR A 279 5.51 -26.58 25.67
CA TYR A 279 5.07 -25.31 26.22
C TYR A 279 6.09 -24.73 27.22
N GLN A 280 6.57 -25.54 28.16
CA GLN A 280 7.66 -25.15 29.05
C GLN A 280 8.93 -24.78 28.28
N LYS A 281 9.28 -25.53 27.22
CA LYS A 281 10.41 -25.17 26.34
C LYS A 281 10.20 -23.85 25.59
N GLN A 282 8.96 -23.43 25.35
CA GLN A 282 8.67 -22.10 24.82
C GLN A 282 8.66 -21.02 25.91
N GLY A 283 8.89 -21.39 27.18
CA GLY A 283 9.00 -20.52 28.34
C GLY A 283 7.65 -20.12 28.89
N GLY A 284 6.68 -21.03 28.89
CA GLY A 284 5.46 -20.91 29.68
C GLY A 284 5.67 -21.42 31.10
N SER A 285 4.86 -20.92 32.04
CA SER A 285 5.04 -21.05 33.48
C SER A 285 3.81 -21.58 34.24
N ASP A 286 2.69 -21.79 33.56
CA ASP A 286 1.49 -22.37 34.18
C ASP A 286 1.73 -23.78 34.70
N SER A 287 0.91 -24.18 35.69
CA SER A 287 0.87 -25.56 36.14
C SER A 287 0.38 -26.49 35.02
N GLU A 288 0.67 -27.78 35.14
CA GLU A 288 0.22 -28.76 34.13
C GLU A 288 -1.32 -28.83 34.04
N ASP A 289 -2.01 -28.66 35.16
CA ASP A 289 -3.47 -28.68 35.22
C ASP A 289 -4.07 -27.44 34.54
N ASP A 290 -3.51 -26.25 34.80
CA ASP A 290 -3.94 -25.01 34.15
C ASP A 290 -3.66 -25.05 32.63
N PHE A 291 -2.50 -25.59 32.25
CA PHE A 291 -2.15 -25.82 30.85
C PHE A 291 -3.18 -26.73 30.17
N LYS A 292 -3.52 -27.87 30.77
CA LYS A 292 -4.51 -28.80 30.20
C LYS A 292 -5.88 -28.15 30.07
N LEU A 293 -6.30 -27.38 31.07
CA LEU A 293 -7.58 -26.67 31.05
C LEU A 293 -7.64 -25.65 29.90
N LYS A 294 -6.61 -24.80 29.78
CA LYS A 294 -6.54 -23.80 28.72
C LYS A 294 -6.36 -24.44 27.34
N TRP A 295 -5.57 -25.51 27.23
CA TRP A 295 -5.38 -26.24 25.98
C TRP A 295 -6.68 -26.91 25.50
N ALA A 296 -7.44 -27.49 26.41
CA ALA A 296 -8.72 -28.14 26.12
C ALA A 296 -9.83 -27.16 25.71
N SER A 297 -9.70 -25.87 26.05
CA SER A 297 -10.68 -24.84 25.63
C SER A 297 -10.78 -24.70 24.11
N GLY A 298 -9.71 -25.02 23.37
CA GLY A 298 -9.65 -24.83 21.93
C GLY A 298 -9.55 -23.36 21.47
N GLU A 299 -9.39 -22.42 22.40
CA GLU A 299 -9.36 -20.97 22.10
C GLU A 299 -7.96 -20.45 21.71
N ILE A 300 -6.94 -21.31 21.68
CA ILE A 300 -5.57 -20.90 21.39
C ILE A 300 -5.38 -20.69 19.88
N GLU A 301 -5.17 -19.45 19.49
CA GLU A 301 -4.86 -19.11 18.11
C GLU A 301 -3.46 -19.57 17.69
N ILE A 302 -3.33 -19.99 16.42
CA ILE A 302 -2.03 -20.27 15.80
C ILE A 302 -1.47 -19.01 15.13
N GLY A 303 -0.15 -18.92 15.01
CA GLY A 303 0.52 -17.76 14.43
C GLY A 303 1.81 -18.09 13.71
N ASN A 304 2.64 -17.08 13.45
CA ASN A 304 3.98 -17.29 12.91
C ASN A 304 4.99 -17.46 14.05
N VAL A 305 5.53 -18.68 14.21
CA VAL A 305 6.50 -19.02 15.27
C VAL A 305 7.68 -18.06 15.35
N ARG A 306 8.23 -17.62 14.20
CA ARG A 306 9.39 -16.73 14.18
C ARG A 306 9.02 -15.35 14.70
N GLU A 307 7.87 -14.83 14.26
CA GLU A 307 7.37 -13.52 14.66
C GLU A 307 7.01 -13.47 16.14
N LEU A 308 6.36 -14.52 16.64
CA LEU A 308 6.00 -14.69 18.05
C LEU A 308 7.24 -14.79 18.94
N ARG A 309 8.28 -15.51 18.51
CA ARG A 309 9.57 -15.58 19.23
C ARG A 309 10.27 -14.23 19.30
N GLU A 310 10.32 -13.50 18.18
CA GLU A 310 10.88 -12.15 18.17
C GLU A 310 10.06 -11.19 19.05
N PHE A 311 8.73 -11.30 19.06
CA PHE A 311 7.87 -10.53 19.95
C PHE A 311 8.14 -10.86 21.42
N LYS A 312 8.30 -12.16 21.75
CA LYS A 312 8.70 -12.62 23.09
C LYS A 312 10.01 -11.95 23.54
N THR A 313 11.01 -11.88 22.66
CA THR A 313 12.28 -11.18 22.95
C THR A 313 12.06 -9.69 23.22
N LYS A 314 11.24 -9.01 22.42
CA LYS A 314 10.91 -7.59 22.62
C LYS A 314 10.21 -7.36 23.95
N LEU A 315 9.20 -8.17 24.29
CA LEU A 315 8.48 -8.07 25.57
C LEU A 315 9.42 -8.24 26.77
N LYS A 316 10.33 -9.21 26.72
CA LYS A 316 11.32 -9.42 27.79
C LYS A 316 12.24 -8.22 28.00
N GLN A 317 12.54 -7.46 26.94
CA GLN A 317 13.34 -6.23 27.04
C GLN A 317 12.58 -5.07 27.68
N LEU A 318 11.24 -5.14 27.76
CA LEU A 318 10.41 -4.13 28.42
C LEU A 318 10.28 -4.35 29.94
N LYS A 319 10.67 -5.53 30.46
CA LYS A 319 10.69 -5.78 31.91
C LYS A 319 11.81 -5.00 32.57
N LYS A 320 11.54 -4.44 33.75
CA LYS A 320 12.50 -3.61 34.50
C LYS A 320 13.41 -4.42 35.41
#